data_AF-A0A2X1KS34-F1
#
_entry.id   AF-A0A2X1KS34-F1
#
_cell.length_a   1.000
_cell.length_b   1.000
_cell.length_c   1.000
_cell.angle_alpha   90.00
_cell.angle_beta   90.00
_cell.angle_gamma   90.00
#
_symmetry.space_group_name_H-M   'P 1'
#
loop_
_entity.id
_entity.type
_entity.pdbx_description
1 polymer ?
#
loop_
_entity_poly.entity_id
_entity_poly.type
_entity_poly.pdbx_seq_one_letter_code
_entity_poly.pdbx_strand_id
1 'polypeptide(L)' 'MDGWVPVFTQGELMFDDIDLLVMLQLVARVVADSLGNFLPTPLTSTTQSLQQG' A
#
# COMPACT_ATOMS: atom_id res chain seq x y z
N MET A 1 0.54 27.80 -12.26
CA MET A 1 -0.85 27.33 -12.33
C MET A 1 -0.86 25.99 -11.62
N ASP A 2 -1.39 25.99 -10.40
CA ASP A 2 -1.31 24.89 -9.44
C ASP A 2 -2.07 23.67 -9.97
N GLY A 3 -1.31 22.64 -10.37
CA GLY A 3 -1.79 21.48 -11.11
C GLY A 3 -2.52 20.47 -10.25
N TRP A 4 -3.66 20.85 -9.69
CA TRP A 4 -4.59 19.92 -9.06
C TRP A 4 -5.67 19.52 -10.05
N VAL A 5 -5.70 18.23 -10.39
CA VAL A 5 -6.69 17.64 -11.27
C VAL A 5 -7.81 17.03 -10.42
N PRO A 6 -9.10 17.32 -10.70
CA PRO A 6 -10.22 16.79 -9.92
C PRO A 6 -10.35 15.27 -10.06
N VAL A 7 -10.55 14.54 -8.95
CA VAL A 7 -10.68 13.07 -8.92
C VAL A 7 -11.89 12.56 -9.71
N PHE A 8 -13.00 13.30 -9.66
CA PHE A 8 -14.21 13.01 -10.41
C PHE A 8 -14.66 14.29 -11.09
N THR A 9 -14.83 14.25 -12.40
CA THR A 9 -15.30 15.38 -13.19
C THR A 9 -16.16 14.87 -14.33
N GLN A 10 -17.28 15.55 -14.59
CA GLN A 10 -18.13 15.27 -15.75
C GLN A 10 -18.61 13.80 -15.89
N GLY A 11 -18.72 13.06 -14.79
CA GLY A 11 -19.18 11.67 -14.81
C GLY A 11 -18.09 10.62 -14.98
N GLU A 12 -16.82 11.04 -15.04
CA GLU A 12 -15.65 10.19 -15.24
C GLU A 12 -14.70 10.32 -14.04
N LEU A 13 -14.14 9.20 -13.58
CA LEU A 13 -13.08 9.20 -12.57
C LEU A 13 -11.73 9.27 -13.26
N MET A 14 -10.82 10.08 -12.74
CA MET A 14 -9.42 10.15 -13.21
C MET A 14 -8.66 8.83 -13.10
N PHE A 15 -9.24 7.85 -12.42
CA PHE A 15 -8.67 6.53 -12.20
C PHE A 15 -9.33 5.44 -13.05
N ASP A 16 -10.36 5.75 -13.85
CA ASP A 16 -11.08 4.73 -14.64
C ASP A 16 -10.19 4.07 -15.71
N ASP A 17 -9.21 4.81 -16.24
CA ASP A 17 -8.20 4.30 -17.18
C ASP A 17 -7.02 3.56 -16.51
N ILE A 18 -7.04 3.39 -15.18
CA ILE A 18 -5.96 2.70 -14.47
C ILE A 18 -6.33 1.22 -14.29
N ASP A 19 -5.46 0.34 -14.78
CA ASP A 19 -5.59 -1.09 -14.55
C ASP A 19 -5.63 -1.44 -13.05
N LEU A 20 -6.49 -2.38 -12.68
CA LEU A 20 -6.67 -2.82 -11.30
C LEU A 20 -5.35 -3.22 -10.61
N LEU A 21 -4.45 -3.89 -11.33
CA LEU A 21 -3.15 -4.30 -10.79
C LEU A 21 -2.24 -3.09 -10.53
N VAL A 22 -2.31 -2.07 -11.37
CA VAL A 22 -1.57 -0.81 -11.20
C VAL A 22 -2.12 -0.03 -10.01
N MET A 23 -3.46 0.02 -9.86
CA MET A 23 -4.09 0.61 -8.66
C MET A 23 -3.60 -0.08 -7.38
N LEU A 24 -3.59 -1.41 -7.36
CA LEU A 24 -3.17 -2.19 -6.20
C LEU A 24 -1.70 -1.90 -5.82
N GLN A 25 -0.82 -1.75 -6.81
CA GLN A 25 0.58 -1.39 -6.58
C GLN A 25 0.73 0.03 -6.03
N LEU A 26 -0.04 1.00 -6.53
CA LEU A 26 -0.03 2.37 -6.01
C LEU A 26 -0.47 2.39 -4.55
N VAL A 27 -1.55 1.67 -4.21
CA VAL A 27 -2.01 1.51 -2.83
C VAL A 27 -0.91 0.88 -1.97
N ALA A 28 -0.27 -0.20 -2.42
CA ALA A 28 0.80 -0.85 -1.68
C ALA A 28 1.98 0.09 -1.38
N ARG A 29 2.34 0.96 -2.33
CA ARG A 29 3.38 1.99 -2.13
C ARG A 29 2.95 3.06 -1.14
N VAL A 30 1.74 3.63 -1.30
CA VAL A 30 1.19 4.64 -0.37
C VAL A 30 1.16 4.09 1.05
N VAL A 31 0.74 2.84 1.18
CA VAL A 31 0.66 2.13 2.43
C VAL A 31 2.06 1.90 3.03
N ALA A 32 3.04 1.49 2.23
CA ALA A 32 4.44 1.36 2.66
C ALA A 32 5.05 2.71 3.09
N ASP A 33 4.80 3.77 2.34
CA ASP A 33 5.36 5.11 2.58
C ASP A 33 4.65 5.83 3.75
N SER A 34 3.35 5.61 3.92
CA SER A 34 2.54 6.31 4.94
C SER A 34 2.50 5.58 6.29
N LEU A 35 2.55 4.25 6.29
CA LEU A 35 2.39 3.42 7.49
C LEU A 35 3.65 2.62 7.84
N GLY A 36 4.71 2.70 7.02
CA GLY A 36 5.85 1.79 7.13
C GLY A 36 5.48 0.39 6.64
N ASN A 37 6.08 -0.65 7.22
CA ASN A 37 5.80 -2.03 6.82
C ASN A 37 4.37 -2.46 7.23
N PHE A 38 3.40 -2.12 6.38
CA PHE A 38 1.98 -2.43 6.59
C PHE A 38 1.67 -3.92 6.57
N LEU A 39 2.40 -4.67 5.75
CA LEU A 39 2.38 -6.12 5.84
C LEU A 39 3.09 -6.50 7.14
N PRO A 40 2.48 -7.36 7.99
CA PRO A 40 3.18 -7.89 9.15
C PRO A 40 4.54 -8.40 8.68
N THR A 41 5.62 -8.00 9.37
CA THR A 41 6.91 -8.68 9.20
C THR A 41 6.64 -10.18 9.23
N PRO A 42 7.13 -10.96 8.24
CA PRO A 42 7.03 -12.40 8.30
C PRO A 42 7.47 -12.84 9.68
N LEU A 43 6.66 -13.70 10.33
CA LEU A 43 7.04 -14.31 11.60
C LEU A 43 8.30 -15.14 11.33
N THR A 44 9.48 -14.53 11.33
CA THR A 44 10.72 -15.24 11.57
C THR A 44 10.55 -15.76 12.98
N SER A 45 10.09 -17.00 13.09
CA SER A 45 9.93 -17.74 14.33
C SER A 45 11.23 -17.66 15.10
N THR A 46 11.35 -16.67 15.98
CA THR A 46 12.26 -16.69 17.10
C THR A 46 11.38 -16.95 18.31
N THR A 47 10.92 -18.19 18.41
CA THR A 47 10.83 -18.81 19.73
C THR A 47 12.20 -19.45 19.94
N GLN A 48 13.13 -18.68 20.51
CA GLN A 48 14.35 -19.27 21.09
C GLN A 48 13.86 -20.35 22.06
N SER A 49 14.20 -21.59 21.74
CA SER A 49 13.93 -22.75 22.59
C SER A 49 14.39 -22.44 24.00
N LEU A 50 13.49 -22.56 24.98
CA LEU A 50 13.85 -22.65 26.39
C LEU A 50 14.68 -23.93 26.56
N GLN A 51 15.98 -23.82 26.36
CA GLN A 51 16.93 -24.84 26.74
C GLN A 51 17.87 -24.24 27.78
N GLN A 52 17.70 -24.74 29.00
CA GLN A 52 18.73 -25.12 29.98
C GLN A 52 18.56 -24.46 31.35
N GLY A 53 18.36 -25.33 32.34
CA GLY A 53 18.25 -25.05 33.77
C GLY A 53 17.35 -26.06 34.46
#